data_AF-A0A3B9CTU1-F1
#
_entry.id   AF-A0A3B9CTU1-F1
#
_cell.length_a   1.000
_cell.length_b   1.000
_cell.length_c   1.000
_cell.angle_alpha   90.00
_cell.angle_beta   90.00
_cell.angle_gamma   90.00
#
_symmetry.space_group_name_H-M   'P 1'
#
loop_
_entity.id
_entity.type
_entity.pdbx_description
1 polymer ?
#
loop_
_entity_poly.entity_id
_entity_poly.type
_entity_poly.pdbx_seq_one_letter_code
_entity_poly.pdbx_strand_id
1 'polypeptide(L)'
;VARQYRDLYSDWTVVQPELRRFQDHLMIRNARRIQDSHQEIHELLGMPMPVDANILITLATDAQTELVNVSRAITLHELMTLPDAPAIPAALAEASATMQALRTAIDQNQPPQKIGELWVRADEAWQMLAYYLGPLNNRQAEASIASVAQDLDSIQRTLGIQVQFNRNDMCRSAASLEEMADNLETLVQKWHSRPGNNQAALKNRVHQLVDACHALELAILRRQAPNVCRQQCDGIIGQWQQIRPALAQCTTPEALAINDMIATFTP
;
A
#
# COMPACT_ATOMS: atom_id res chain seq x y z
N VAL A 1 -16.92 36.08 -4.70
CA VAL A 1 -15.93 34.99 -4.53
C VAL A 1 -16.47 33.64 -5.03
N ALA A 2 -17.40 32.96 -4.33
CA ALA A 2 -17.84 31.62 -4.74
C ALA A 2 -18.45 31.50 -6.16
N ARG A 3 -19.12 32.54 -6.68
CA ARG A 3 -19.64 32.57 -8.07
C ARG A 3 -18.50 32.72 -9.10
N GLN A 4 -17.63 33.72 -8.92
CA GLN A 4 -16.47 33.96 -9.78
C GLN A 4 -15.54 32.75 -9.85
N TYR A 5 -15.38 32.04 -8.73
CA TYR A 5 -14.62 30.79 -8.68
C TYR A 5 -15.27 29.67 -9.50
N ARG A 6 -16.60 29.55 -9.43
CA ARG A 6 -17.36 28.57 -10.22
C ARG A 6 -17.22 28.83 -11.72
N ASP A 7 -17.27 30.10 -12.12
CA ASP A 7 -17.11 30.51 -13.52
C ASP A 7 -15.69 30.20 -14.03
N LEU A 8 -14.66 30.54 -13.23
CA LEU A 8 -13.27 30.19 -13.53
C LEU A 8 -13.07 28.66 -13.65
N TYR A 9 -13.72 27.89 -12.79
CA TYR A 9 -13.62 26.43 -12.84
C TYR A 9 -14.33 25.86 -14.06
N SER A 10 -15.50 26.38 -14.44
CA SER A 10 -16.15 25.94 -15.67
C SER A 10 -15.27 26.20 -16.89
N ASP A 11 -14.58 27.35 -16.95
CA ASP A 11 -13.64 27.64 -18.03
C ASP A 11 -12.45 26.68 -18.01
N TRP A 12 -11.92 26.35 -16.82
CA TRP A 12 -10.84 25.38 -16.66
C TRP A 12 -11.22 23.98 -17.15
N THR A 13 -12.43 23.49 -16.83
CA THR A 13 -12.89 22.15 -17.25
C THR A 13 -12.95 21.98 -18.78
N VAL A 14 -13.09 23.08 -19.52
CA VAL A 14 -13.05 23.07 -21.00
C VAL A 14 -11.62 23.02 -21.52
N VAL A 15 -10.67 23.67 -20.84
CA VAL A 15 -9.26 23.78 -21.26
C VAL A 15 -8.42 22.58 -20.83
N GLN A 16 -8.74 21.96 -19.69
CA GLN A 16 -8.00 20.84 -19.13
C GLN A 16 -7.79 19.67 -20.12
N PRO A 17 -8.80 19.20 -20.89
CA PRO A 17 -8.62 18.10 -21.84
C PRO A 17 -7.65 18.46 -22.99
N GLU A 18 -7.65 19.71 -23.43
CA GLU A 18 -6.75 20.20 -24.49
C GLU A 18 -5.30 20.26 -24.00
N LEU A 19 -5.09 20.69 -22.75
CA LEU A 19 -3.75 20.70 -22.14
C LEU A 19 -3.16 19.30 -22.02
N ARG A 20 -3.98 18.26 -21.82
CA ARG A 20 -3.52 16.87 -21.77
C ARG A 20 -3.08 16.30 -23.11
N ARG A 21 -3.49 16.89 -24.23
CA ARG A 21 -2.99 16.47 -25.55
C ARG A 21 -1.49 16.76 -25.68
N PHE A 22 -0.99 17.73 -24.92
CA PHE A 22 0.43 17.97 -24.78
C PHE A 22 0.99 16.98 -23.76
N GLN A 23 1.65 15.92 -24.25
CA GLN A 23 2.32 14.90 -23.43
C GLN A 23 3.56 15.43 -22.66
N ASP A 24 3.59 16.73 -22.36
CA ASP A 24 4.65 17.36 -21.60
C ASP A 24 4.42 17.15 -20.10
N HIS A 25 5.39 16.53 -19.42
CA HIS A 25 5.39 16.31 -17.98
C HIS A 25 5.14 17.60 -17.19
N LEU A 26 5.66 18.74 -17.64
CA LEU A 26 5.43 20.03 -16.97
C LEU A 26 3.97 20.46 -17.04
N MET A 27 3.30 20.21 -18.17
CA MET A 27 1.89 20.54 -18.35
C MET A 27 0.99 19.66 -17.52
N ILE A 28 1.25 18.35 -17.49
CA ILE A 28 0.53 17.39 -16.64
C ILE A 28 0.66 17.78 -15.17
N ARG A 29 1.88 18.07 -14.71
CA ARG A 29 2.15 18.50 -13.33
C ARG A 29 1.45 19.81 -12.97
N ASN A 30 1.44 20.80 -13.87
CA ASN A 30 0.78 22.07 -13.61
C ASN A 30 -0.75 21.93 -13.59
N ALA A 31 -1.31 21.14 -14.51
CA ALA A 31 -2.74 20.81 -14.50
C ALA A 31 -3.15 20.14 -13.17
N ARG A 32 -2.30 19.25 -12.66
CA ARG A 32 -2.48 18.61 -11.35
C ARG A 32 -2.42 19.60 -10.19
N ARG A 33 -1.46 20.53 -10.17
CA ARG A 33 -1.39 21.58 -9.14
C ARG A 33 -2.62 22.48 -9.12
N ILE A 34 -3.17 22.80 -10.29
CA ILE A 34 -4.40 23.59 -10.40
C ILE A 34 -5.57 22.81 -9.80
N GLN A 35 -5.62 21.50 -10.05
CA GLN A 35 -6.59 20.59 -9.45
C GLN A 35 -6.49 20.52 -7.92
N ASP A 36 -5.27 20.36 -7.39
CA ASP A 36 -5.03 20.32 -5.94
C ASP A 36 -5.45 21.65 -5.29
N SER A 37 -5.13 22.78 -5.94
CA SER A 37 -5.55 24.11 -5.50
C SER A 37 -7.08 24.26 -5.52
N HIS A 38 -7.74 23.67 -6.52
CA HIS A 38 -9.20 23.67 -6.61
C HIS A 38 -9.84 22.92 -5.43
N GLN A 39 -9.24 21.80 -5.02
CA GLN A 39 -9.67 21.04 -3.87
C GLN A 39 -9.52 21.82 -2.57
N GLU A 40 -8.35 22.41 -2.34
CA GLU A 40 -8.08 23.24 -1.16
C GLU A 40 -9.06 24.42 -1.06
N ILE A 41 -9.37 25.09 -2.18
CA ILE A 41 -10.35 26.18 -2.20
C ILE A 41 -11.77 25.69 -1.87
N HIS A 42 -12.17 24.50 -2.34
CA HIS A 42 -13.46 23.91 -2.00
C HIS A 42 -13.59 23.62 -0.50
N GLU A 43 -12.53 23.07 0.10
CA GLU A 43 -12.44 22.82 1.54
C GLU A 43 -12.51 24.12 2.34
N LEU A 44 -11.73 25.14 1.97
CA LEU A 44 -11.71 26.45 2.62
C LEU A 44 -13.07 27.17 2.53
N LEU A 45 -13.79 27.00 1.42
CA LEU A 45 -15.10 27.63 1.20
C LEU A 45 -16.27 26.78 1.73
N GLY A 46 -16.02 25.59 2.28
CA GLY A 46 -17.05 24.68 2.77
C GLY A 46 -18.06 24.25 1.70
N MET A 47 -17.64 24.24 0.43
CA MET A 47 -18.53 23.87 -0.68
C MET A 47 -18.44 22.36 -0.92
N PRO A 48 -19.57 21.64 -1.02
CA PRO A 48 -19.54 20.22 -1.38
C PRO A 48 -18.87 20.08 -2.75
N MET A 49 -17.78 19.34 -2.80
CA MET A 49 -17.10 19.02 -4.05
C MET A 49 -17.96 18.01 -4.80
N PRO A 50 -18.45 18.32 -6.01
CA PRO A 50 -19.04 17.29 -6.85
C PRO A 50 -17.95 16.28 -7.19
N VAL A 51 -18.18 15.01 -6.88
CA VAL A 51 -17.29 13.92 -7.29
C VAL A 51 -17.33 13.85 -8.80
N ASP A 52 -16.31 14.40 -9.46
CA ASP A 52 -16.19 14.34 -10.91
C ASP A 52 -15.62 12.97 -11.30
N ALA A 53 -16.47 12.12 -11.87
CA ALA A 53 -16.07 10.81 -12.35
C ALA A 53 -14.92 10.89 -13.37
N ASN A 54 -14.83 11.94 -14.18
CA ASN A 54 -13.75 12.07 -15.16
C ASN A 54 -12.40 12.27 -14.49
N ILE A 55 -12.38 13.00 -13.37
CA ILE A 55 -11.18 13.22 -12.56
C ILE A 55 -10.72 11.88 -11.99
N LEU A 56 -11.63 11.12 -11.39
CA LEU A 56 -11.34 9.79 -10.85
C LEU A 56 -10.84 8.80 -11.91
N ILE A 57 -11.47 8.77 -13.10
CA ILE A 57 -11.03 7.94 -14.22
C ILE A 57 -9.62 8.32 -14.64
N THR A 58 -9.32 9.62 -14.66
CA THR A 58 -7.97 10.09 -14.99
C THR A 58 -6.96 9.59 -13.98
N LEU A 59 -7.18 9.87 -12.69
CA LEU A 59 -6.23 9.49 -11.64
C LEU A 59 -6.00 7.98 -11.62
N ALA A 60 -7.05 7.18 -11.81
CA ALA A 60 -6.93 5.72 -11.89
C ALA A 60 -6.16 5.26 -13.14
N THR A 61 -6.31 5.96 -14.27
CA THR A 61 -5.56 5.68 -15.50
C THR A 61 -4.09 6.07 -15.39
N ASP A 62 -3.81 7.20 -14.75
CA ASP A 62 -2.45 7.69 -14.49
C ASP A 62 -1.72 6.73 -13.54
N ALA A 63 -2.36 6.33 -12.42
CA ALA A 63 -1.84 5.33 -11.50
C ALA A 63 -1.51 4.01 -12.21
N GLN A 64 -2.41 3.53 -13.08
CA GLN A 64 -2.19 2.31 -13.86
C GLN A 64 -1.01 2.45 -14.84
N THR A 65 -0.89 3.62 -15.48
CA THR A 65 0.21 3.90 -16.42
C THR A 65 1.55 3.95 -15.69
N GLU A 66 1.59 4.61 -14.53
CA GLU A 66 2.80 4.67 -13.70
C GLU A 66 3.17 3.30 -13.12
N LEU A 67 2.20 2.46 -12.74
CA LEU A 67 2.46 1.07 -12.36
C LEU A 67 3.13 0.27 -13.50
N VAL A 68 2.66 0.45 -14.74
CA VAL A 68 3.31 -0.16 -15.91
C VAL A 68 4.72 0.40 -16.09
N ASN A 69 4.94 1.69 -15.86
CA ASN A 69 6.28 2.30 -15.92
C ASN A 69 7.22 1.71 -14.85
N VAL A 70 6.74 1.49 -13.62
CA VAL A 70 7.50 0.80 -12.57
C VAL A 70 7.94 -0.58 -13.06
N SER A 71 7.01 -1.38 -13.59
CA SER A 71 7.33 -2.73 -14.09
C SER A 71 8.37 -2.75 -15.21
N ARG A 72 8.39 -1.70 -16.05
CA ARG A 72 9.34 -1.56 -17.16
C ARG A 72 10.70 -1.02 -16.72
N ALA A 73 10.72 -0.23 -15.66
CA ALA A 73 11.94 0.38 -15.12
C ALA A 73 12.80 -0.64 -14.35
N ILE A 74 12.18 -1.68 -13.78
CA ILE A 74 12.88 -2.72 -13.02
C ILE A 74 13.51 -3.73 -13.98
N THR A 75 14.84 -3.80 -13.95
CA THR A 75 15.58 -4.80 -14.73
C THR A 75 15.57 -6.17 -14.04
N LEU A 76 15.76 -7.25 -14.81
CA LEU A 76 15.88 -8.60 -14.26
C LEU A 76 17.03 -8.69 -13.24
N HIS A 77 18.12 -7.97 -13.48
CA HIS A 77 19.27 -7.94 -12.58
C HIS A 77 18.90 -7.33 -11.22
N GLU A 78 18.24 -6.18 -11.21
CA GLU A 78 17.75 -5.55 -9.98
C GLU A 78 16.75 -6.46 -9.26
N LEU A 79 15.83 -7.10 -10.01
CA LEU A 79 14.85 -8.01 -9.43
C LEU A 79 15.52 -9.20 -8.72
N MET A 80 16.60 -9.77 -9.27
CA MET A 80 17.36 -10.84 -8.61
C MET A 80 18.16 -10.39 -7.38
N THR A 81 18.45 -9.10 -7.24
CA THR A 81 19.15 -8.56 -6.05
C THR A 81 18.22 -8.33 -4.87
N LEU A 82 16.90 -8.32 -5.09
CA LEU A 82 15.93 -8.14 -4.03
C LEU A 82 15.77 -9.43 -3.22
N PRO A 83 15.64 -9.33 -1.88
CA PRO A 83 15.46 -10.51 -1.02
C PRO A 83 14.20 -11.30 -1.36
N ASP A 84 13.21 -10.64 -1.97
CA ASP A 84 11.86 -11.16 -2.20
C ASP A 84 11.52 -11.25 -3.69
N ALA A 85 12.54 -11.38 -4.54
CA ALA A 85 12.43 -11.53 -5.97
C ALA A 85 11.24 -12.41 -6.45
N PRO A 86 10.96 -13.58 -5.83
CA PRO A 86 9.88 -14.46 -6.28
C PRO A 86 8.46 -13.92 -6.03
N ALA A 87 8.28 -13.05 -5.03
CA ALA A 87 6.96 -12.51 -4.65
C ALA A 87 6.55 -11.30 -5.51
N ILE A 88 7.52 -10.57 -6.06
CA ILE A 88 7.29 -9.33 -6.82
C ILE A 88 6.35 -9.52 -8.02
N PRO A 89 6.47 -10.56 -8.86
CA PRO A 89 5.56 -10.74 -9.99
C PRO A 89 4.11 -10.95 -9.55
N ALA A 90 3.88 -11.65 -8.43
CA ALA A 90 2.54 -11.86 -7.89
C ALA A 90 1.95 -10.56 -7.36
N ALA A 91 2.70 -9.83 -6.54
CA ALA A 91 2.29 -8.52 -6.01
C ALA A 91 2.01 -7.51 -7.14
N LEU A 92 2.84 -7.50 -8.19
CA LEU A 92 2.63 -6.64 -9.37
C LEU A 92 1.34 -7.01 -10.12
N ALA A 93 1.08 -8.30 -10.30
CA ALA A 93 -0.14 -8.76 -10.95
C ALA A 93 -1.40 -8.38 -10.14
N GLU A 94 -1.34 -8.51 -8.82
CA GLU A 94 -2.43 -8.12 -7.92
C GLU A 94 -2.68 -6.61 -7.91
N ALA A 95 -1.62 -5.79 -7.78
CA ALA A 95 -1.73 -4.33 -7.86
C ALA A 95 -2.33 -3.89 -9.21
N SER A 96 -1.91 -4.50 -10.32
CA SER A 96 -2.44 -4.21 -11.65
C SER A 96 -3.92 -4.60 -11.77
N ALA A 97 -4.28 -5.78 -11.27
CA ALA A 97 -5.66 -6.27 -11.32
C ALA A 97 -6.61 -5.41 -10.46
N THR A 98 -6.19 -5.03 -9.25
CA THR A 98 -7.00 -4.20 -8.34
C THR A 98 -7.15 -2.76 -8.85
N MET A 99 -6.10 -2.15 -9.39
CA MET A 99 -6.19 -0.83 -10.04
C MET A 99 -7.08 -0.85 -11.28
N GLN A 100 -6.99 -1.88 -12.11
CA GLN A 100 -7.88 -2.04 -13.27
C GLN A 100 -9.34 -2.21 -12.82
N ALA A 101 -9.60 -3.00 -11.77
CA ALA A 101 -10.94 -3.17 -11.22
C ALA A 101 -11.51 -1.86 -10.67
N LEU A 102 -10.69 -1.08 -9.94
CA LEU A 102 -11.05 0.26 -9.47
C LEU A 102 -11.42 1.18 -10.63
N ARG A 103 -10.56 1.28 -11.64
CA ARG A 103 -10.81 2.09 -12.84
C ARG A 103 -12.12 1.68 -13.52
N THR A 104 -12.33 0.39 -13.74
CA THR A 104 -13.56 -0.12 -14.36
C THR A 104 -14.80 0.19 -13.53
N ALA A 105 -14.73 0.12 -12.19
CA ALA A 105 -15.85 0.47 -11.34
C ALA A 105 -16.19 1.97 -11.39
N ILE A 106 -15.18 2.84 -11.48
CA ILE A 106 -15.38 4.29 -11.66
C ILE A 106 -16.00 4.56 -13.04
N ASP A 107 -15.47 3.94 -14.10
CA ASP A 107 -15.96 4.09 -15.48
C ASP A 107 -17.42 3.64 -15.64
N GLN A 108 -17.81 2.57 -14.95
CA GLN A 108 -19.19 2.07 -14.91
C GLN A 108 -20.10 2.84 -13.94
N ASN A 109 -19.59 3.90 -13.28
CA ASN A 109 -20.30 4.67 -12.28
C ASN A 109 -20.96 3.80 -11.19
N GLN A 110 -20.20 2.82 -10.69
CA GLN A 110 -20.64 1.93 -9.62
C GLN A 110 -20.93 2.71 -8.31
N PRO A 111 -21.70 2.14 -7.37
CA PRO A 111 -22.00 2.81 -6.11
C PRO A 111 -20.74 3.24 -5.35
N PRO A 112 -20.72 4.42 -4.70
CA PRO A 112 -19.54 4.94 -4.00
C PRO A 112 -18.92 3.97 -2.99
N GLN A 113 -19.76 3.21 -2.28
CA GLN A 113 -19.31 2.16 -1.36
C GLN A 113 -18.47 1.09 -2.06
N LYS A 114 -18.87 0.69 -3.27
CA LYS A 114 -18.15 -0.32 -4.05
C LYS A 114 -16.81 0.21 -4.57
N ILE A 115 -16.80 1.46 -5.03
CA ILE A 115 -15.57 2.14 -5.45
C ILE A 115 -14.61 2.24 -4.25
N GLY A 116 -15.14 2.56 -3.06
CA GLY A 116 -14.34 2.61 -1.83
C GLY A 116 -13.71 1.27 -1.43
N GLU A 117 -14.46 0.17 -1.48
CA GLU A 117 -13.92 -1.17 -1.26
C GLU A 117 -12.78 -1.51 -2.24
N LEU A 118 -12.96 -1.18 -3.52
CA LEU A 118 -11.95 -1.43 -4.55
C LEU A 118 -10.73 -0.53 -4.39
N TRP A 119 -10.92 0.71 -3.95
CA TRP A 119 -9.83 1.63 -3.63
C TRP A 119 -8.99 1.08 -2.48
N VAL A 120 -9.61 0.60 -1.39
CA VAL A 120 -8.88 -0.01 -0.25
C VAL A 120 -8.02 -1.18 -0.73
N ARG A 121 -8.59 -2.08 -1.54
CA ARG A 121 -7.83 -3.22 -2.09
C ARG A 121 -6.68 -2.78 -3.00
N ALA A 122 -6.90 -1.75 -3.82
CA ALA A 122 -5.86 -1.22 -4.70
C ALA A 122 -4.72 -0.56 -3.89
N ASP A 123 -5.06 0.17 -2.82
CA ASP A 123 -4.09 0.76 -1.90
C ASP A 123 -3.30 -0.31 -1.14
N GLU A 124 -3.96 -1.34 -0.61
CA GLU A 124 -3.30 -2.47 0.07
C GLU A 124 -2.33 -3.21 -0.86
N ALA A 125 -2.78 -3.59 -2.07
CA ALA A 125 -1.93 -4.26 -3.05
C ALA A 125 -0.76 -3.36 -3.50
N TRP A 126 -1.01 -2.05 -3.64
CA TRP A 126 0.03 -1.08 -3.96
C TRP A 126 1.07 -0.94 -2.85
N GLN A 127 0.66 -0.81 -1.59
CA GLN A 127 1.57 -0.69 -0.45
C GLN A 127 2.46 -1.93 -0.31
N MET A 128 1.90 -3.12 -0.54
CA MET A 128 2.64 -4.37 -0.57
C MET A 128 3.69 -4.39 -1.70
N LEU A 129 3.31 -4.00 -2.91
CA LEU A 129 4.27 -3.90 -4.02
C LEU A 129 5.36 -2.87 -3.71
N ALA A 130 4.99 -1.67 -3.27
CA ALA A 130 5.93 -0.61 -2.90
C ALA A 130 6.90 -1.04 -1.80
N TYR A 131 6.42 -1.85 -0.84
CA TYR A 131 7.24 -2.48 0.17
C TYR A 131 8.33 -3.38 -0.43
N TYR A 132 7.98 -4.29 -1.33
CA TYR A 132 8.97 -5.17 -1.99
C TYR A 132 9.97 -4.39 -2.84
N LEU A 133 9.54 -3.28 -3.44
CA LEU A 133 10.37 -2.43 -4.28
C LEU A 133 11.20 -1.41 -3.49
N GLY A 134 10.92 -1.20 -2.21
CA GLY A 134 11.59 -0.21 -1.36
C GLY A 134 13.13 -0.28 -1.35
N PRO A 135 13.76 -1.48 -1.39
CA PRO A 135 15.22 -1.59 -1.46
C PRO A 135 15.85 -1.24 -2.83
N LEU A 136 15.06 -0.95 -3.87
CA LEU A 136 15.58 -0.62 -5.19
C LEU A 136 16.21 0.79 -5.22
N ASN A 137 17.49 0.86 -5.54
CA ASN A 137 18.20 2.12 -5.79
C ASN A 137 18.02 2.61 -7.23
N ASN A 138 16.76 2.75 -7.69
CA ASN A 138 16.44 3.19 -9.04
C ASN A 138 15.54 4.42 -9.01
N ARG A 139 16.11 5.59 -9.29
CA ARG A 139 15.41 6.88 -9.23
C ARG A 139 14.17 6.95 -10.11
N GLN A 140 14.17 6.25 -11.26
CA GLN A 140 13.01 6.24 -12.13
C GLN A 140 11.87 5.42 -11.52
N ALA A 141 12.19 4.23 -10.97
CA ALA A 141 11.21 3.42 -10.26
C ALA A 141 10.69 4.15 -9.01
N GLU A 142 11.57 4.79 -8.22
CA GLU A 142 11.20 5.61 -7.06
C GLU A 142 10.22 6.73 -7.43
N ALA A 143 10.47 7.44 -8.53
CA ALA A 143 9.59 8.52 -8.99
C ALA A 143 8.21 8.00 -9.40
N SER A 144 8.13 6.89 -10.15
CA SER A 144 6.85 6.28 -10.50
C SER A 144 6.13 5.70 -9.28
N ILE A 145 6.85 5.10 -8.32
CA ILE A 145 6.28 4.65 -7.04
C ILE A 145 5.65 5.84 -6.28
N ALA A 146 6.38 6.94 -6.14
CA ALA A 146 5.83 8.14 -5.50
C ALA A 146 4.60 8.69 -6.24
N SER A 147 4.60 8.65 -7.58
CA SER A 147 3.46 9.12 -8.39
C SER A 147 2.20 8.29 -8.16
N VAL A 148 2.31 6.96 -8.19
CA VAL A 148 1.16 6.06 -7.95
C VAL A 148 0.57 6.29 -6.54
N ALA A 149 1.42 6.40 -5.52
CA ALA A 149 0.97 6.71 -4.16
C ALA A 149 0.19 8.04 -4.11
N GLN A 150 0.69 9.08 -4.79
CA GLN A 150 0.02 10.37 -4.89
C GLN A 150 -1.32 10.28 -5.65
N ASP A 151 -1.41 9.47 -6.71
CA ASP A 151 -2.66 9.23 -7.44
C ASP A 151 -3.71 8.55 -6.56
N LEU A 152 -3.32 7.50 -5.81
CA LEU A 152 -4.22 6.80 -4.89
C LEU A 152 -4.71 7.70 -3.76
N ASP A 153 -3.83 8.53 -3.17
CA ASP A 153 -4.20 9.55 -2.18
C ASP A 153 -5.21 10.56 -2.75
N SER A 154 -4.97 11.03 -3.98
CA SER A 154 -5.87 11.97 -4.67
C SER A 154 -7.25 11.35 -4.90
N ILE A 155 -7.30 10.06 -5.29
CA ILE A 155 -8.54 9.30 -5.46
C ILE A 155 -9.29 9.21 -4.12
N GLN A 156 -8.59 8.87 -3.03
CA GLN A 156 -9.16 8.77 -1.69
C GLN A 156 -9.86 10.06 -1.27
N ARG A 157 -9.15 11.19 -1.41
CA ARG A 157 -9.67 12.50 -1.03
C ARG A 157 -10.85 12.90 -1.91
N THR A 158 -10.77 12.66 -3.21
CA THR A 158 -11.84 12.99 -4.17
C THR A 158 -13.11 12.18 -3.90
N LEU A 159 -12.98 10.91 -3.54
CA LEU A 159 -14.12 10.07 -3.18
C LEU A 159 -14.72 10.41 -1.81
N GLY A 160 -14.05 11.26 -1.02
CA GLY A 160 -14.43 11.53 0.37
C GLY A 160 -14.42 10.26 1.21
N ILE A 161 -13.62 9.25 0.81
CA ILE A 161 -13.47 8.02 1.58
C ILE A 161 -12.63 8.38 2.80
N GLN A 162 -13.33 8.72 3.88
CA GLN A 162 -12.75 8.51 5.19
C GLN A 162 -12.71 7.01 5.37
N VAL A 163 -11.53 6.40 5.23
CA VAL A 163 -11.31 5.01 5.62
C VAL A 163 -11.71 4.93 7.09
N GLN A 164 -12.93 4.49 7.34
CA GLN A 164 -13.43 4.38 8.69
C GLN A 164 -12.60 3.27 9.31
N PHE A 165 -11.81 3.66 10.30
CA PHE A 165 -10.95 2.76 11.05
C PHE A 165 -11.84 1.74 11.77
N ASN A 166 -12.13 0.61 11.11
CA ASN A 166 -12.97 -0.43 11.68
C ASN A 166 -12.13 -1.19 12.70
N ARG A 167 -12.26 -0.78 13.96
CA ARG A 167 -11.54 -1.38 15.09
C ARG A 167 -11.80 -2.87 15.22
N ASN A 168 -12.97 -3.35 14.83
CA ASN A 168 -13.28 -4.77 14.90
C ASN A 168 -12.46 -5.57 13.88
N ASP A 169 -12.32 -5.04 12.67
CA ASP A 169 -11.51 -5.67 11.63
C ASP A 169 -10.03 -5.62 12.02
N MET A 170 -9.55 -4.50 12.55
CA MET A 170 -8.18 -4.40 13.06
C MET A 170 -7.89 -5.32 14.23
N CYS A 171 -8.83 -5.46 15.17
CA CYS A 171 -8.67 -6.38 16.29
C CYS A 171 -8.57 -7.83 15.78
N ARG A 172 -9.38 -8.21 14.79
CA ARG A 172 -9.29 -9.53 14.14
C ARG A 172 -7.96 -9.73 13.41
N SER A 173 -7.50 -8.72 12.67
CA SER A 173 -6.20 -8.79 11.99
C SER A 173 -5.03 -8.86 12.96
N ALA A 174 -5.07 -8.09 14.07
CA ALA A 174 -4.05 -8.13 15.11
C ALA A 174 -4.00 -9.48 15.83
N ALA A 175 -5.16 -10.03 16.21
CA ALA A 175 -5.25 -11.35 16.83
C ALA A 175 -4.74 -12.47 15.90
N SER A 176 -5.08 -12.39 14.60
CA SER A 176 -4.58 -13.31 13.58
C SER A 176 -3.05 -13.23 13.44
N LEU A 177 -2.51 -12.01 13.47
CA LEU A 177 -1.07 -11.75 13.38
C LEU A 177 -0.30 -12.23 14.63
N GLU A 178 -0.91 -12.11 15.82
CA GLU A 178 -0.39 -12.71 17.06
C GLU A 178 -0.39 -14.24 17.00
N GLU A 179 -1.49 -14.87 16.57
CA GLU A 179 -1.57 -16.32 16.40
C GLU A 179 -0.50 -16.83 15.42
N MET A 180 -0.31 -16.13 14.31
CA MET A 180 0.76 -16.46 13.37
C MET A 180 2.14 -16.30 14.01
N ALA A 181 2.39 -15.27 14.82
CA ALA A 181 3.69 -15.07 15.48
C ALA A 181 3.98 -16.17 16.51
N ASP A 182 2.97 -16.60 17.28
CA ASP A 182 3.07 -17.71 18.23
C ASP A 182 3.40 -19.05 17.54
N ASN A 183 2.75 -19.30 16.40
CA ASN A 183 3.03 -20.46 15.58
C ASN A 183 4.47 -20.46 15.09
N LEU A 184 4.99 -19.28 14.69
CA LEU A 184 6.37 -19.11 14.24
C LEU A 184 7.35 -19.37 15.39
N GLU A 185 7.07 -18.83 16.57
CA GLU A 185 7.89 -19.06 17.75
C GLU A 185 7.98 -20.56 18.06
N THR A 186 6.84 -21.25 18.03
CA THR A 186 6.79 -22.71 18.26
C THR A 186 7.65 -23.48 17.25
N LEU A 187 7.62 -23.10 15.96
CA LEU A 187 8.46 -23.72 14.93
C LEU A 187 9.95 -23.42 15.16
N VAL A 188 10.30 -22.18 15.47
CA VAL A 188 11.69 -21.77 15.71
C VAL A 188 12.25 -22.43 16.98
N GLN A 189 11.44 -22.60 18.03
CA GLN A 189 11.83 -23.34 19.23
C GLN A 189 12.09 -24.82 18.94
N LYS A 190 11.26 -25.47 18.12
CA LYS A 190 11.48 -26.85 17.66
C LYS A 190 12.76 -26.96 16.84
N TRP A 191 13.00 -26.01 15.95
CA TRP A 191 14.22 -25.95 15.14
C TRP A 191 15.48 -25.78 15.99
N HIS A 192 15.43 -24.90 16.99
CA HIS A 192 16.53 -24.64 17.92
C HIS A 192 16.84 -25.82 18.85
N SER A 193 15.84 -26.65 19.17
CA SER A 193 16.02 -27.83 20.02
C SER A 193 16.84 -28.95 19.36
N ARG A 194 17.21 -28.79 18.07
CA ARG A 194 18.03 -29.76 17.35
C ARG A 194 19.53 -29.53 17.54
N PRO A 195 20.32 -30.60 17.71
CA PRO A 195 21.77 -30.50 17.85
C PRO A 195 22.40 -29.88 16.59
N GLY A 196 23.13 -28.78 16.75
CA GLY A 196 23.82 -28.05 15.67
C GLY A 196 23.24 -26.67 15.34
N ASN A 197 22.02 -26.34 15.78
CA ASN A 197 21.36 -25.07 15.44
C ASN A 197 21.23 -24.12 16.64
N ASN A 198 22.33 -23.44 16.99
CA ASN A 198 22.39 -22.49 18.12
C ASN A 198 22.22 -21.02 17.72
N GLN A 199 21.14 -20.68 17.01
CA GLN A 199 20.82 -19.28 16.71
C GLN A 199 19.96 -18.63 17.81
N ALA A 200 20.54 -18.44 19.00
CA ALA A 200 19.85 -17.80 20.13
C ALA A 200 19.33 -16.38 19.78
N ALA A 201 20.04 -15.67 18.91
CA ALA A 201 19.62 -14.34 18.43
C ALA A 201 18.30 -14.39 17.65
N LEU A 202 18.07 -15.44 16.85
CA LEU A 202 16.84 -15.60 16.09
C LEU A 202 15.65 -15.86 17.01
N LYS A 203 15.82 -16.76 17.98
CA LYS A 203 14.78 -17.06 18.99
C LYS A 203 14.34 -15.79 19.72
N ASN A 204 15.30 -14.98 20.17
CA ASN A 204 14.99 -13.73 20.87
C ASN A 204 14.24 -12.72 19.97
N ARG A 205 14.60 -12.63 18.68
CA ARG A 205 13.90 -11.76 17.73
C ARG A 205 12.47 -12.20 17.46
N VAL A 206 12.25 -13.51 17.33
CA VAL A 206 10.90 -14.06 17.13
C VAL A 206 10.03 -13.85 18.37
N HIS A 207 10.59 -14.00 19.56
CA HIS A 207 9.88 -13.67 20.80
C HIS A 207 9.51 -12.18 20.88
N GLN A 208 10.43 -11.28 20.49
CA GLN A 208 10.15 -9.84 20.39
C GLN A 208 9.04 -9.52 19.38
N LEU A 209 8.94 -10.30 18.30
CA LEU A 209 7.86 -10.17 17.32
C LEU A 209 6.51 -10.53 17.94
N VAL A 210 6.42 -11.65 18.66
CA VAL A 210 5.22 -12.05 19.40
C VAL A 210 4.79 -10.95 20.39
N ASP A 211 5.72 -10.45 21.20
CA ASP A 211 5.44 -9.37 22.15
C ASP A 211 4.93 -8.10 21.45
N ALA A 212 5.48 -7.77 20.28
CA ALA A 212 5.05 -6.61 19.49
C ALA A 212 3.64 -6.80 18.91
N CYS A 213 3.32 -8.00 18.42
CA CYS A 213 1.97 -8.36 17.95
C CYS A 213 0.94 -8.23 19.08
N HIS A 214 1.25 -8.80 20.25
CA HIS A 214 0.39 -8.70 21.44
C HIS A 214 0.20 -7.25 21.90
N ALA A 215 1.28 -6.45 21.88
CA ALA A 215 1.20 -5.03 22.23
C ALA A 215 0.33 -4.22 21.25
N LEU A 216 0.30 -4.59 19.97
CA LEU A 216 -0.59 -4.00 18.97
C LEU A 216 -2.06 -4.36 19.25
N GLU A 217 -2.36 -5.62 19.54
CA GLU A 217 -3.72 -6.06 19.88
C GLU A 217 -4.25 -5.29 21.11
N LEU A 218 -3.45 -5.21 22.18
CA LEU A 218 -3.78 -4.44 23.38
C LEU A 218 -3.97 -2.95 23.11
N ALA A 219 -3.16 -2.34 22.23
CA ALA A 219 -3.31 -0.94 21.85
C ALA A 219 -4.65 -0.66 21.15
N ILE A 220 -5.06 -1.57 20.26
CA ILE A 220 -6.34 -1.49 19.55
C ILE A 220 -7.51 -1.64 20.54
N LEU A 221 -7.46 -2.64 21.42
CA LEU A 221 -8.48 -2.89 22.45
C LEU A 221 -8.61 -1.69 23.42
N ARG A 222 -7.49 -1.09 23.81
CA ARG A 222 -7.45 0.11 24.68
C ARG A 222 -7.84 1.40 23.97
N ARG A 223 -8.21 1.34 22.69
CA ARG A 223 -8.62 2.49 21.87
C ARG A 223 -7.55 3.58 21.81
N GLN A 224 -6.28 3.17 21.73
CA GLN A 224 -5.20 4.12 21.51
C GLN A 224 -5.36 4.87 20.17
N ALA A 225 -4.66 6.00 20.04
CA ALA A 225 -4.72 6.81 18.84
C ALA A 225 -4.20 6.01 17.62
N PRO A 226 -4.79 6.16 16.42
CA PRO A 226 -4.39 5.42 15.23
C PRO A 226 -2.90 5.53 14.89
N ASN A 227 -2.28 6.67 15.19
CA ASN A 227 -0.84 6.88 14.98
C ASN A 227 0.03 5.94 15.82
N VAL A 228 -0.40 5.57 17.03
CA VAL A 228 0.32 4.63 17.90
C VAL A 228 0.24 3.22 17.32
N CYS A 229 -0.94 2.80 16.88
CA CYS A 229 -1.11 1.51 16.21
C CYS A 229 -0.27 1.43 14.93
N ARG A 230 -0.22 2.51 14.13
CA ARG A 230 0.61 2.58 12.93
C ARG A 230 2.09 2.41 13.24
N GLN A 231 2.61 3.12 14.24
CA GLN A 231 4.00 2.96 14.68
C GLN A 231 4.32 1.54 15.14
N GLN A 232 3.38 0.86 15.80
CA GLN A 232 3.53 -0.54 16.20
C GLN A 232 3.55 -1.47 14.98
N CYS A 233 2.67 -1.25 13.99
CA CYS A 233 2.71 -1.99 12.72
C CYS A 233 4.05 -1.83 12.00
N ASP A 234 4.56 -0.60 11.88
CA ASP A 234 5.86 -0.33 11.26
C ASP A 234 7.00 -1.07 12.01
N GLY A 235 6.92 -1.12 13.34
CA GLY A 235 7.84 -1.87 14.18
C GLY A 235 7.79 -3.39 13.94
N ILE A 236 6.59 -3.96 13.85
CA ILE A 236 6.38 -5.39 13.54
C ILE A 236 6.95 -5.72 12.16
N ILE A 237 6.66 -4.89 11.14
CA ILE A 237 7.18 -5.05 9.79
C ILE A 237 8.72 -5.03 9.79
N GLY A 238 9.32 -4.05 10.49
CA GLY A 238 10.77 -3.96 10.61
C GLY A 238 11.42 -5.16 11.31
N GLN A 239 10.76 -5.74 12.33
CA GLN A 239 11.23 -6.95 13.01
C GLN A 239 11.12 -8.18 12.10
N TRP A 240 10.01 -8.33 11.38
CA TRP A 240 9.81 -9.40 10.40
C TRP A 240 10.92 -9.42 9.34
N GLN A 241 11.28 -8.25 8.79
CA GLN A 241 12.38 -8.10 7.84
C GLN A 241 13.73 -8.62 8.36
N GLN A 242 13.99 -8.50 9.66
CA GLN A 242 15.24 -8.96 10.27
C GLN A 242 15.26 -10.46 10.55
N ILE A 243 14.08 -11.07 10.71
CA ILE A 243 13.90 -12.49 11.01
C ILE A 243 13.93 -13.32 9.72
N ARG A 244 13.29 -12.82 8.67
CA ARG A 244 13.06 -13.55 7.42
C ARG A 244 14.32 -14.11 6.74
N PRO A 245 15.44 -13.38 6.59
CA PRO A 245 16.66 -13.92 5.97
C PRO A 245 17.25 -15.11 6.73
N ALA A 246 17.10 -15.13 8.06
CA ALA A 246 17.57 -16.23 8.88
C ALA A 246 16.66 -17.46 8.77
N LEU A 247 15.35 -17.25 8.62
CA LEU A 247 14.40 -18.34 8.34
C LEU A 247 14.60 -18.96 6.95
N ALA A 248 14.94 -18.16 5.94
CA ALA A 248 15.22 -18.65 4.58
C ALA A 248 16.46 -19.57 4.51
N GLN A 249 17.35 -19.52 5.51
CA GLN A 249 18.52 -20.41 5.61
C GLN A 249 18.19 -21.77 6.26
N CYS A 250 16.93 -22.00 6.65
CA CYS A 250 16.50 -23.25 7.24
C CYS A 250 16.49 -24.37 6.17
N THR A 251 17.34 -25.38 6.35
CA THR A 251 17.47 -26.56 5.47
C THR A 251 16.86 -27.83 6.07
N THR A 252 16.17 -27.71 7.20
CA THR A 252 15.59 -28.85 7.94
C THR A 252 14.18 -29.20 7.44
N PRO A 253 13.58 -30.35 7.82
CA PRO A 253 12.21 -30.70 7.40
C PRO A 253 11.12 -29.68 7.75
N GLU A 254 11.36 -28.78 8.71
CA GLU A 254 10.48 -27.64 9.05
C GLU A 254 10.53 -26.53 8.00
N ALA A 255 11.50 -26.53 7.07
CA ALA A 255 11.65 -25.51 6.05
C ALA A 255 10.39 -25.35 5.20
N LEU A 256 9.63 -26.42 4.94
CA LEU A 256 8.35 -26.34 4.24
C LEU A 256 7.31 -25.56 5.05
N ALA A 257 7.12 -25.91 6.32
CA ALA A 257 6.17 -25.20 7.20
C ALA A 257 6.59 -23.75 7.46
N ILE A 258 7.89 -23.49 7.56
CA ILE A 258 8.45 -22.13 7.70
C ILE A 258 8.26 -21.34 6.41
N ASN A 259 8.46 -21.93 5.23
CA ASN A 259 8.23 -21.27 3.95
C ASN A 259 6.75 -20.99 3.70
N ASP A 260 5.86 -21.91 4.06
CA ASP A 260 4.41 -21.71 4.01
C ASP A 260 3.98 -20.57 4.95
N MET A 261 4.55 -20.51 6.16
CA MET A 261 4.33 -19.40 7.08
C MET A 261 4.91 -18.08 6.57
N ILE A 262 6.09 -18.07 5.96
CA ILE A 262 6.64 -16.87 5.32
C ILE A 262 5.70 -16.40 4.22
N ALA A 263 5.17 -17.29 3.39
CA ALA A 263 4.21 -16.95 2.34
C ALA A 263 2.85 -16.48 2.90
N THR A 264 2.54 -16.75 4.16
CA THR A 264 1.29 -16.31 4.81
C THR A 264 1.48 -15.00 5.60
N PHE A 265 2.66 -14.80 6.19
CA PHE A 265 3.05 -13.57 6.91
C PHE A 265 3.37 -12.41 5.98
N THR A 266 3.86 -12.75 4.79
CA THR A 266 3.98 -11.79 3.70
C THR A 266 2.67 -11.92 2.92
N PRO A 267 1.71 -11.00 3.08
CA PRO A 267 0.53 -11.01 2.23
C PRO A 267 0.93 -10.88 0.76
#